data_AF-A0A958DFP2-F1
#
_entry.id   AF-A0A958DFP2-F1
#
_cell.length_a   1.000
_cell.length_b   1.000
_cell.length_c   1.000
_cell.angle_alpha   90.00
_cell.angle_beta   90.00
_cell.angle_gamma   90.00
#
_symmetry.space_group_name_H-M   'P 1'
#
loop_
_entity.id
_entity.type
_entity.pdbx_description
1 polymer ?
#
loop_
_entity_poly.entity_id
_entity_poly.type
_entity_poly.pdbx_seq_one_letter_code
_entity_poly.pdbx_strand_id
1 'polypeptide(L)' 'MSERALRVGVLGCGQIAQAAHFEAVRKSRNADLFAICDLATDLV' A
#
# COMPACT_ATOMS: atom_id res chain seq x y z
N MET A 1 24.46 -4.80 5.96
CA MET A 1 23.85 -4.81 4.62
C MET A 1 22.50 -4.12 4.73
N SER A 2 22.32 -2.95 4.12
CA SER A 2 21.01 -2.30 4.03
C SER A 2 20.22 -3.03 2.95
N GLU A 3 19.23 -3.83 3.35
CA GLU A 3 18.23 -4.35 2.42
C GLU A 3 17.48 -3.13 1.87
N ARG A 4 17.55 -2.88 0.55
CA ARG A 4 16.71 -1.84 -0.06
C ARG A 4 15.26 -2.24 0.13
N ALA A 5 14.47 -1.37 0.75
CA ALA A 5 13.05 -1.60 0.90
C ALA A 5 12.35 -1.64 -0.47
N LEU A 6 11.50 -2.64 -0.67
CA LEU A 6 10.62 -2.76 -1.81
C LEU A 6 9.55 -1.67 -1.73
N ARG A 7 9.41 -0.87 -2.79
CA ARG A 7 8.38 0.17 -2.88
C ARG A 7 7.10 -0.44 -3.45
N VAL A 8 6.06 -0.54 -2.63
CA VAL A 8 4.80 -1.19 -2.99
C VAL A 8 3.73 -0.14 -3.31
N GLY A 9 3.09 -0.28 -4.48
CA GLY A 9 1.89 0.47 -4.84
C GLY A 9 0.65 -0.41 -4.74
N VAL A 10 -0.47 0.14 -4.23
CA VAL A 10 -1.76 -0.58 -4.11
C VAL A 10 -2.83 0.12 -4.95
N LEU A 11 -3.53 -0.65 -5.80
CA LEU A 11 -4.70 -0.19 -6.55
C LEU A 11 -5.97 -0.67 -5.85
N GLY A 12 -6.85 0.27 -5.51
CA GLY A 12 -8.01 0.09 -4.65
C GLY A 12 -7.67 0.28 -3.16
N CYS A 13 -8.54 0.97 -2.44
CA CYS A 13 -8.47 1.25 -1.00
C CYS A 13 -9.69 0.67 -0.25
N GLY A 14 -10.31 -0.37 -0.80
CA GLY A 14 -11.42 -1.10 -0.19
C GLY A 14 -11.02 -1.93 1.05
N GLN A 15 -11.96 -2.70 1.60
CA GLN A 15 -11.79 -3.41 2.87
C GLN A 15 -10.56 -4.33 2.90
N ILE A 16 -10.26 -5.02 1.79
CA ILE A 16 -9.10 -5.92 1.69
C ILE A 16 -7.78 -5.13 1.71
N ALA A 17 -7.73 -3.97 1.06
CA ALA A 17 -6.53 -3.13 1.07
C ALA A 17 -6.25 -2.62 2.49
N GLN A 18 -7.30 -2.16 3.19
CA GLN A 18 -7.18 -1.63 4.55
C GLN A 18 -6.84 -2.72 5.58
N ALA A 19 -7.55 -3.85 5.58
CA ALA A 19 -7.39 -4.88 6.59
C ALA A 19 -6.15 -5.77 6.37
N ALA A 20 -5.68 -5.91 5.13
CA ALA A 20 -4.56 -6.78 4.79
C ALA A 20 -3.36 -6.04 4.21
N HIS A 21 -3.52 -5.31 3.10
CA HIS A 21 -2.38 -4.84 2.32
C HIS A 21 -1.61 -3.73 3.04
N PHE A 22 -2.31 -2.71 3.54
CA PHE A 22 -1.69 -1.60 4.26
C PHE A 22 -1.02 -2.07 5.55
N GLU A 23 -1.70 -2.93 6.30
CA GLU A 23 -1.16 -3.52 7.53
C GLU A 23 0.05 -4.44 7.27
N ALA A 24 0.01 -5.27 6.22
CA ALA A 24 1.10 -6.17 5.87
C ALA A 24 2.35 -5.40 5.44
N VAL A 25 2.19 -4.38 4.58
CA VAL A 25 3.31 -3.53 4.13
C VAL A 25 3.87 -2.75 5.31
N ARG A 26 3.03 -2.15 6.15
CA ARG A 26 3.45 -1.40 7.35
C ARG A 26 4.24 -2.26 8.36
N LYS A 27 3.97 -3.55 8.44
CA LYS A 27 4.68 -4.51 9.32
C LYS A 27 5.91 -5.13 8.67
N SER A 28 6.12 -4.91 7.38
CA SER A 28 7.25 -5.50 6.67
C SER A 28 8.58 -4.90 7.13
N ARG A 29 9.62 -5.73 7.21
CA ARG A 29 10.99 -5.27 7.50
C ARG A 29 11.67 -4.64 6.27
N ASN A 30 11.19 -4.97 5.08
CA ASN A 30 11.87 -4.66 3.81
C ASN A 30 10.89 -4.16 2.73
N ALA A 31 9.75 -3.61 3.10
CA ALA A 31 8.81 -3.02 2.15
C ALA A 31 8.16 -1.77 2.72
N ASP A 32 8.00 -0.76 1.88
CA ASP A 32 7.36 0.51 2.20
C ASP A 32 6.15 0.73 1.29
N LEU A 33 5.06 1.25 1.86
CA LEU A 33 3.90 1.66 1.09
C LEU A 33 4.24 2.97 0.39
N PHE A 34 4.39 2.90 -0.93
CA PHE A 34 4.90 4.00 -1.75
C PHE A 34 3.79 4.78 -2.44
N ALA A 35 2.74 4.10 -2.90
CA ALA A 35 1.63 4.74 -3.59
C ALA A 35 0.31 4.00 -3.34
N ILE A 36 -0.79 4.76 -3.40
CA ILE A 36 -2.15 4.23 -3.46
C ILE A 36 -2.89 4.92 -4.60
N CYS A 37 -3.83 4.21 -5.22
CA CYS A 37 -4.74 4.76 -6.22
C CYS A 37 -6.11 4.13 -6.02
N ASP A 38 -7.17 4.92 -6.03
CA ASP A 38 -8.55 4.44 -5.99
C ASP A 38 -9.46 5.40 -6.77
N LEU A 39 -10.69 4.98 -7.04
CA LEU A 39 -11.71 5.84 -7.59
C LEU A 39 -12.08 6.92 -6.57
N ALA A 40 -11.87 8.18 -6.94
CA ALA A 40 -12.36 9.33 -6.21
C ALA A 40 -13.75 9.70 -6.74
N THR A 41 -14.80 9.35 -5.98
CA THR A 41 -16.21 9.56 -6.40
C THR A 41 -16.59 11.03 -6.57
N ASP A 42 -15.77 11.94 -6.06
CA ASP A 42 -15.91 13.39 -6.13
C ASP A 42 -15.21 14.03 -7.34
N LEU A 43 -14.52 13.24 -8.17
CA LEU A 43 -13.74 13.72 -9.33
C LEU A 43 -14.30 13.26 -10.70
N VAL A 44 -15.57 12.82 -10.74
CA VAL A 44 -16.26 12.32 -11.97
C VAL A 44 -17.12 13.36 -12.66
#